data_AF-A0A960XJT6-F1
#
_entry.id   AF-A0A960XJT6-F1
#
_cell.length_a   1.000
_cell.length_b   1.000
_cell.length_c   1.000
_cell.angle_alpha   90.00
_cell.angle_beta   90.00
_cell.angle_gamma   90.00
#
_symmetry.space_group_name_H-M   'P 1'
#
loop_
_entity.id
_entity.type
_entity.pdbx_description
1 polymer ?
#
loop_
_entity_poly.entity_id
_entity_poly.type
_entity_poly.pdbx_seq_one_letter_code
_entity_poly.pdbx_strand_id
1 'polypeptide(L)'
;METANRLEMYDRAGYRVLAVLGGNVQSPGCAVHGHEQDLLPESGILMQELHAELRKRGLQTPFRGMRDASPELLAEDLRWLRSLFTASFDSAWPHETYP
;
A
#
# COMPACT_ATOMS: atom_id res chain seq x y z
N MET A 1 -10.28 9.45 10.32
CA MET A 1 -10.60 8.05 9.93
C MET A 1 -9.68 7.11 10.70
N GLU A 2 -10.20 6.01 11.27
CA GLU A 2 -9.44 5.15 12.20
C GLU A 2 -8.22 4.47 11.56
N THR A 3 -8.36 3.95 10.33
CA THR A 3 -7.23 3.32 9.62
C THR A 3 -6.05 4.27 9.43
N ALA A 4 -6.30 5.53 9.08
CA ALA A 4 -5.25 6.53 8.93
C ALA A 4 -4.54 6.83 10.25
N ASN A 5 -5.26 6.84 11.38
CA ASN A 5 -4.66 7.00 12.70
C ASN A 5 -3.66 5.87 13.00
N ARG A 6 -4.05 4.62 12.70
CA ARG A 6 -3.16 3.46 12.93
C ARG A 6 -1.93 3.49 12.03
N LEU A 7 -2.09 3.88 10.76
CA LEU A 7 -0.96 4.00 9.83
C LEU A 7 0.02 5.08 10.27
N GLU A 8 -0.48 6.20 10.77
CA GLU A 8 0.35 7.26 11.36
C GLU A 8 1.09 6.78 12.63
N MET A 9 0.44 5.98 13.48
CA MET A 9 1.10 5.37 14.64
C MET A 9 2.23 4.42 14.23
N TYR A 10 2.05 3.63 13.18
CA TYR A 10 3.11 2.75 12.67
C TYR A 10 4.30 3.54 12.14
N ASP A 11 4.05 4.59 11.36
CA ASP A 11 5.08 5.49 10.84
C ASP A 11 5.89 6.14 11.99
N ARG A 12 5.20 6.68 13.01
CA ARG A 12 5.83 7.24 14.21
C ARG A 12 6.62 6.22 15.04
N ALA A 13 6.22 4.95 15.00
CA ALA A 13 6.91 3.86 15.67
C ALA A 13 8.07 3.28 14.84
N GLY A 14 8.40 3.88 13.69
CA GLY A 14 9.50 3.45 12.83
C GLY A 14 9.16 2.27 11.91
N TYR A 15 7.90 1.83 11.88
CA TYR A 15 7.47 0.81 10.93
C TYR A 15 7.23 1.43 9.56
N ARG A 16 7.73 0.75 8.53
CA ARG A 16 7.47 1.11 7.14
C ARG A 16 6.23 0.37 6.64
N VAL A 17 5.21 1.12 6.24
CA VAL A 17 4.06 0.58 5.50
C VAL A 17 4.48 0.36 4.05
N LEU A 18 4.43 -0.89 3.58
CA LEU A 18 4.88 -1.24 2.23
C LEU A 18 3.88 -0.84 1.15
N ALA A 19 2.59 -1.12 1.34
CA ALA A 19 1.50 -0.71 0.45
C ALA A 19 0.11 -0.96 1.08
N VAL A 20 -0.90 -0.26 0.55
CA VAL A 20 -2.33 -0.61 0.67
C VAL A 20 -2.75 -1.37 -0.59
N LEU A 21 -3.38 -2.53 -0.42
CA LEU A 21 -3.77 -3.40 -1.53
C LEU A 21 -5.29 -3.38 -1.73
N GLY A 22 -5.72 -3.20 -2.97
CA GLY A 22 -7.11 -3.39 -3.40
C GLY A 22 -7.21 -4.57 -4.37
N GLY A 23 -8.07 -5.55 -4.10
CA GLY A 23 -8.23 -6.75 -4.94
C GLY A 23 -9.09 -6.48 -6.17
N ASN A 24 -10.30 -7.00 -6.13
CA ASN A 24 -11.34 -6.83 -7.14
C ASN A 24 -11.38 -5.42 -7.75
N VAL A 25 -10.92 -5.33 -9.00
CA VAL A 25 -10.84 -4.08 -9.79
C VAL A 25 -12.20 -3.46 -10.10
N GLN A 26 -13.28 -4.23 -9.97
CA GLN A 26 -14.66 -3.77 -10.18
C GLN A 26 -15.33 -3.35 -8.87
N SER A 27 -14.65 -3.48 -7.72
CA SER A 27 -15.22 -3.12 -6.43
C SER A 27 -15.41 -1.60 -6.32
N PRO A 28 -16.64 -1.11 -6.08
CA PRO A 28 -16.89 0.33 -5.92
C PRO A 28 -16.30 0.88 -4.61
N GLY A 29 -15.94 0.00 -3.66
CA GLY A 29 -15.38 0.38 -2.37
C GLY A 29 -13.86 0.33 -2.33
N CYS A 30 -13.27 -0.79 -2.76
CA CYS A 30 -11.87 -1.11 -2.49
C CYS A 30 -10.97 -1.26 -3.71
N ALA A 31 -11.49 -1.08 -4.94
CA ALA A 31 -10.65 -1.14 -6.13
C ALA A 31 -9.57 -0.05 -6.07
N VAL A 32 -8.37 -0.40 -6.52
CA VAL A 32 -7.25 0.54 -6.65
C VAL A 32 -6.89 0.62 -8.13
N HIS A 33 -7.04 1.82 -8.69
CA HIS A 33 -6.65 2.14 -10.06
C HIS A 33 -5.57 3.21 -10.01
N GLY A 34 -4.53 3.10 -10.84
CA GLY A 34 -3.37 4.00 -10.83
C GLY A 34 -2.08 3.31 -10.39
N HIS A 35 -1.03 4.10 -10.14
CA HIS A 35 0.29 3.57 -9.82
C HIS A 35 0.90 4.31 -8.62
N GLU A 36 1.27 3.54 -7.60
CA GLU A 36 2.03 3.95 -6.41
C GLU A 36 1.44 5.12 -5.61
N GLN A 37 1.58 6.34 -6.11
CA GLN A 37 1.39 7.58 -5.35
C GLN A 37 0.11 8.32 -5.72
N ASP A 38 -0.46 8.05 -6.89
CA ASP A 38 -1.67 8.72 -7.36
C ASP A 38 -2.73 7.68 -7.76
N LEU A 39 -3.86 7.72 -7.04
CA LEU A 39 -5.07 6.99 -7.40
C LEU A 39 -5.78 7.70 -8.55
N LEU A 40 -6.25 6.90 -9.50
CA LEU A 40 -7.15 7.38 -10.54
C LEU A 40 -8.58 7.54 -10.01
N PRO A 41 -9.40 8.45 -10.58
CA PRO A 41 -10.79 8.68 -10.15
C PRO A 41 -11.68 7.43 -10.16
N GLU A 42 -11.33 6.40 -10.94
CA GLU A 42 -12.03 5.11 -11.03
C GLU A 42 -11.80 4.21 -9.81
N SER A 43 -10.90 4.57 -8.90
CA SER A 43 -10.67 3.84 -7.65
C SER A 43 -11.91 3.78 -6.78
N GLY A 44 -12.03 2.76 -5.93
CA GLY A 44 -13.14 2.65 -5.00
C GLY A 44 -13.16 3.80 -4.00
N ILE A 45 -14.35 4.20 -3.56
CA ILE A 45 -14.55 5.40 -2.73
C ILE A 45 -13.75 5.33 -1.41
N LEU A 46 -13.62 4.15 -0.81
CA LEU A 46 -12.86 4.00 0.44
C LEU A 46 -11.36 4.22 0.21
N MET A 47 -10.84 3.81 -0.95
CA MET A 47 -9.43 4.00 -1.31
C MET A 47 -9.14 5.48 -1.58
N GLN A 48 -10.05 6.17 -2.26
CA GLN A 48 -9.95 7.62 -2.50
C GLN A 48 -9.92 8.41 -1.18
N GLU A 49 -10.88 8.14 -0.28
CA GLU A 49 -10.95 8.82 1.01
C GLU A 49 -9.74 8.50 1.91
N LEU A 50 -9.28 7.24 1.92
CA LEU A 50 -8.06 6.87 2.65
C LEU A 50 -6.83 7.58 2.08
N HIS A 51 -6.65 7.58 0.76
CA HIS A 51 -5.53 8.25 0.12
C HIS A 51 -5.52 9.76 0.40
N ALA A 52 -6.69 10.42 0.29
CA ALA A 52 -6.83 11.83 0.62
C ALA A 52 -6.47 12.13 2.08
N GLU A 53 -6.92 11.28 3.01
CA GLU A 53 -6.64 11.43 4.44
C GLU A 53 -5.15 11.20 4.76
N LEU A 54 -4.51 10.21 4.15
CA LEU A 54 -3.08 9.95 4.31
C LEU A 54 -2.23 11.11 3.76
N ARG A 55 -2.60 11.66 2.59
CA ARG A 55 -1.90 12.82 2.00
C ARG A 55 -2.01 14.07 2.87
N LYS A 56 -3.18 14.35 3.46
CA LYS A 56 -3.35 15.46 4.41
C LYS A 56 -2.41 15.37 5.60
N ARG A 57 -2.00 14.16 5.97
CA ARG A 57 -1.08 13.87 7.09
C ARG A 57 0.38 13.74 6.66
N GLY A 58 0.68 13.95 5.37
CA GLY A 58 2.03 13.81 4.83
C GLY A 58 2.51 12.37 4.66
N LEU A 59 1.63 11.38 4.82
CA LEU A 59 1.98 9.96 4.68
C LEU A 59 2.01 9.56 3.21
N GLN A 60 3.15 9.03 2.75
CA GLN A 60 3.40 8.61 1.36
C GLN A 60 3.19 7.10 1.16
N THR A 61 2.10 6.56 1.71
CA THR A 61 1.83 5.12 1.62
C THR A 61 1.46 4.73 0.18
N PRO A 62 2.15 3.75 -0.44
CA PRO A 62 1.82 3.32 -1.79
C PRO A 62 0.47 2.59 -1.85
N PHE A 63 -0.27 2.75 -2.95
CA PHE A 63 -1.48 1.96 -3.23
C PHE A 63 -1.23 1.06 -4.44
N ARG A 64 -1.71 -0.18 -4.38
CA ARG A 64 -1.60 -1.14 -5.49
C ARG A 64 -2.89 -1.96 -5.68
N GLY A 65 -3.33 -2.05 -6.92
CA GLY A 65 -4.35 -3.00 -7.34
C GLY A 65 -3.79 -4.42 -7.48
N MET A 66 -4.53 -5.41 -7.01
CA MET A 66 -4.27 -6.83 -7.15
C MET A 66 -5.36 -7.41 -8.04
N ARG A 67 -5.05 -7.69 -9.30
CA ARG A 67 -6.02 -8.05 -10.34
C ARG A 67 -6.52 -9.49 -10.19
N ASP A 68 -7.17 -9.79 -9.06
CA ASP A 68 -7.56 -11.12 -8.59
C ASP A 68 -8.56 -11.87 -9.50
N ALA A 69 -9.29 -11.15 -10.32
CA ALA A 69 -10.21 -11.73 -11.31
C ALA A 69 -9.51 -12.38 -12.53
N SER A 70 -8.22 -12.07 -12.78
CA SER A 70 -7.42 -12.70 -13.84
C SER A 70 -6.20 -13.40 -13.24
N PRO A 71 -6.07 -14.73 -13.38
CA PRO A 71 -4.92 -15.47 -12.86
C PRO A 71 -3.57 -14.96 -13.39
N GLU A 72 -3.52 -14.58 -14.68
CA GLU A 72 -2.31 -14.14 -15.34
C GLU A 72 -1.84 -12.78 -14.81
N LEU A 73 -2.77 -11.84 -14.66
CA LEU A 73 -2.49 -10.49 -14.14
C LEU A 73 -2.20 -10.52 -12.65
N LEU A 74 -2.92 -11.36 -11.88
CA LEU A 74 -2.63 -11.58 -10.47
C LEU A 74 -1.22 -12.14 -10.28
N ALA A 75 -0.76 -13.05 -11.13
CA ALA A 75 0.60 -13.58 -11.04
C ALA A 75 1.67 -12.49 -11.23
N GLU A 76 1.41 -11.48 -12.07
CA GLU A 76 2.27 -10.30 -12.19
C GLU A 76 2.27 -9.46 -10.91
N ASP A 77 1.09 -9.18 -10.36
CA ASP A 77 0.96 -8.39 -9.13
C ASP A 77 1.62 -9.08 -7.93
N LEU A 78 1.55 -10.41 -7.86
CA LEU A 78 2.23 -11.21 -6.84
C LEU A 78 3.76 -11.21 -7.01
N ARG A 79 4.27 -11.16 -8.24
CA ARG A 79 5.73 -10.99 -8.47
C ARG A 79 6.21 -9.64 -7.96
N TRP A 80 5.44 -8.58 -8.22
CA TRP A 80 5.71 -7.25 -7.65
C TRP A 80 5.64 -7.28 -6.11
N LEU A 81 4.60 -7.87 -5.53
CA LEU A 81 4.46 -7.94 -4.08
C LEU A 81 5.64 -8.69 -3.45
N ARG A 82 6.09 -9.78 -4.08
CA ARG A 82 7.26 -10.53 -3.64
C ARG A 82 8.54 -9.71 -3.69
N SER A 83 8.71 -8.84 -4.70
CA SER A 83 9.91 -8.02 -4.84
C SER A 83 10.06 -7.01 -3.69
N LEU A 84 8.94 -6.54 -3.12
CA LEU A 84 8.97 -5.67 -1.94
C LEU A 84 9.64 -6.34 -0.75
N PHE A 85 9.41 -7.64 -0.55
CA PHE A 85 10.02 -8.37 0.57
C PHE A 85 11.48 -8.73 0.32
N THR A 86 11.89 -8.91 -0.93
CA THR A 86 13.30 -9.23 -1.25
C THR A 86 14.19 -7.99 -1.34
N ALA A 87 13.66 -6.86 -1.83
CA ALA A 87 14.39 -5.59 -1.87
C ALA A 87 14.58 -4.97 -0.48
N SER A 88 13.72 -5.34 0.49
CA SER A 88 13.76 -4.83 1.87
C SER A 88 14.84 -5.48 2.75
N PHE A 89 15.64 -6.43 2.23
CA PHE A 89 16.72 -7.08 2.98
C PHE A 89 18.12 -6.51 2.71
N ASP A 90 18.30 -5.68 1.66
CA ASP A 90 19.64 -5.22 1.24
C ASP A 90 19.98 -3.76 1.60
N SER A 91 19.04 -2.96 2.10
CA SER A 91 19.34 -1.58 2.52
C SER A 91 19.07 -1.34 4.00
N ALA A 92 20.16 -1.44 4.76
CA ALA A 92 20.37 -0.85 6.09
C ALA A 92 19.43 -1.35 7.20
N TRP A 93 19.70 -2.56 7.70
CA TRP A 93 19.46 -2.85 9.11
C TRP A 93 20.73 -2.50 9.89
N PRO A 94 20.81 -1.40 10.67
CA PRO A 94 21.82 -1.33 11.70
C PRO A 94 21.50 -2.48 12.67
N HIS A 95 22.46 -3.38 12.87
CA HIS A 95 22.46 -4.27 14.02
C HIS A 95 22.58 -3.41 15.28
N GLU A 96 21.49 -2.80 15.72
CA GLU A 96 21.37 -2.37 17.10
C GLU A 96 21.21 -3.63 17.93
N THR A 97 22.35 -4.13 18.40
CA THR A 97 22.43 -4.93 19.61
C THR A 97 21.77 -4.13 20.73
N TYR A 98 20.59 -4.57 21.17
CA TYR A 98 20.05 -4.14 22.46
C TYR A 98 20.52 -5.15 23.53
N PRO A 99 20.94 -4.67 24.71
CA PRO A 99 21.54 -5.48 25.80
C PRO A 99 20.68 -6.62 26.33
#